data_AF-A0A938PB00-F1
#
_entry.id   AF-A0A938PB00-F1
#
_cell.length_a   1.000
_cell.length_b   1.000
_cell.length_c   1.000
_cell.angle_alpha   90.00
_cell.angle_beta   90.00
_cell.angle_gamma   90.00
#
_symmetry.space_group_name_H-M   'P 1'
#
loop_
_entity.id
_entity.type
_entity.pdbx_description
1 polymer ?
#
loop_
_entity_poly.entity_id
_entity_poly.type
_entity_poly.pdbx_seq_one_letter_code
_entity_poly.pdbx_strand_id
1 'polypeptide(L)'
;MKVVQVRDRTPVRPECVYVIPPNKDMSILRGMLYLLAPVAPRGLRLPIDVFLRSLAQDQRERSIGVILSGMGADGTLGLRAIREKAGVVLVQEPTTAKFDGMPRSAIDAGLADIVAPAEELPEKLIAFLQRASPRAPSKKAISTNMQNVLGDVCVLLRAHTGHDFSLYKSNTLYRRLERRMGIHKIGKMTDYVRYLEENSQELDLLFKEMLIGVTNFFRDPDAWQQLRDQALPELLASRSSGQAMRAWVPGCSTGEEVYSLAMTFKEAMDKCRPRENGALQIFGTDLDHDAIDKARHRSGSRRH
;
A
#
# COMPACT_ATOMS: atom_id res chain seq x y z
N MET A 1 0.32 -23.45 21.23
CA MET A 1 0.11 -22.02 20.93
C MET A 1 -0.41 -21.31 22.18
N LYS A 2 0.24 -20.22 22.62
CA LYS A 2 -0.12 -19.49 23.84
C LYS A 2 -0.98 -18.27 23.49
N VAL A 3 -2.17 -18.12 24.08
CA VAL A 3 -3.01 -16.93 23.92
C VAL A 3 -2.77 -15.98 25.10
N VAL A 4 -2.41 -14.73 24.84
CA VAL A 4 -2.03 -13.75 25.87
C VAL A 4 -2.70 -12.42 25.59
N GLN A 5 -3.40 -11.87 26.58
CA GLN A 5 -3.82 -10.47 26.52
C GLN A 5 -2.58 -9.58 26.69
N VAL A 6 -2.40 -8.64 25.75
CA VAL A 6 -1.22 -7.79 25.67
C VAL A 6 -1.12 -6.88 26.90
N ARG A 7 0.10 -6.70 27.40
CA ARG A 7 0.49 -5.65 28.35
C ARG A 7 1.36 -4.64 27.61
N ASP A 8 1.51 -3.44 28.15
CA ASP A 8 2.37 -2.46 27.50
C ASP A 8 3.81 -2.98 27.42
N ARG A 9 4.47 -2.73 26.28
CA ARG A 9 5.83 -3.19 25.95
C ARG A 9 6.01 -4.71 25.96
N THR A 10 5.03 -5.45 25.45
CA THR A 10 5.13 -6.91 25.31
C THR A 10 5.99 -7.29 24.10
N PRO A 11 7.09 -8.05 24.25
CA PRO A 11 7.85 -8.55 23.10
C PRO A 11 7.06 -9.63 22.34
N VAL A 12 7.05 -9.52 21.01
CA VAL A 12 6.45 -10.52 20.12
C VAL A 12 7.36 -11.75 20.06
N ARG A 13 6.77 -12.93 20.27
CA ARG A 13 7.46 -14.22 20.21
C ARG A 13 6.72 -15.17 19.26
N PRO A 14 7.44 -16.12 18.64
CA PRO A 14 6.81 -17.21 17.90
C PRO A 14 5.79 -17.98 18.76
N GLU A 15 4.86 -18.66 18.10
CA GLU A 15 3.86 -19.55 18.70
C GLU A 15 2.89 -18.90 19.72
N CYS A 16 2.71 -17.58 19.62
CA CYS A 16 1.85 -16.79 20.49
C CYS A 16 0.72 -16.10 19.70
N VAL A 17 -0.46 -16.01 20.31
CA VAL A 17 -1.57 -15.17 19.88
C VAL A 17 -1.73 -14.04 20.88
N TYR A 18 -1.70 -12.81 20.39
CA TYR A 18 -1.77 -11.60 21.21
C TYR A 18 -3.14 -10.94 21.04
N VAL A 19 -3.85 -10.77 22.14
CA VAL A 19 -5.18 -10.15 22.15
C VAL A 19 -5.08 -8.76 22.76
N ILE A 20 -5.52 -7.74 22.03
CA ILE A 20 -5.57 -6.37 22.53
C ILE A 20 -6.58 -6.27 23.69
N PRO A 21 -6.24 -5.60 24.82
CA PRO A 21 -7.20 -5.34 25.89
C PRO A 21 -8.27 -4.31 25.46
N PRO A 22 -9.45 -4.31 26.13
CA PRO A 22 -10.51 -3.37 25.81
C PRO A 22 -10.08 -1.91 26.04
N ASN A 23 -10.61 -0.99 25.24
CA ASN A 23 -10.35 0.45 25.33
C ASN A 23 -8.87 0.85 25.20
N LYS A 24 -8.10 0.11 24.42
CA LYS A 24 -6.72 0.45 24.05
C LYS A 24 -6.56 0.41 22.55
N ASP A 25 -5.61 1.20 22.06
CA ASP A 25 -5.03 1.02 20.73
C ASP A 25 -3.70 0.26 20.88
N MET A 26 -3.29 -0.45 19.85
CA MET A 26 -2.05 -1.25 19.85
C MET A 26 -1.19 -0.85 18.66
N SER A 27 0.11 -0.74 18.90
CA SER A 27 1.14 -0.46 17.89
C SER A 27 2.31 -1.43 18.08
N ILE A 28 3.12 -1.64 17.04
CA ILE A 28 4.37 -2.41 17.12
C ILE A 28 5.57 -1.56 16.70
N LEU A 29 6.66 -1.68 17.46
CA LEU A 29 7.93 -1.03 17.14
C LEU A 29 9.08 -1.93 17.61
N ARG A 30 10.01 -2.23 16.70
CA ARG A 30 11.16 -3.13 16.89
C ARG A 30 10.75 -4.48 17.47
N GLY A 31 9.65 -5.05 16.99
CA GLY A 31 9.12 -6.33 17.49
C GLY A 31 8.51 -6.28 18.90
N MET A 32 8.25 -5.10 19.46
CA MET A 32 7.56 -4.93 20.74
C MET A 32 6.18 -4.30 20.54
N LEU A 33 5.17 -4.84 21.21
CA LEU A 33 3.80 -4.32 21.23
C LEU A 33 3.65 -3.24 22.30
N TYR A 34 3.13 -2.09 21.90
CA TYR A 34 2.84 -0.95 22.76
C TYR A 34 1.34 -0.74 22.86
N LEU A 35 0.85 -0.44 24.05
CA LEU A 35 -0.55 -0.11 24.29
C LEU A 35 -0.70 1.39 24.50
N LEU A 36 -1.55 2.01 23.69
CA LEU A 36 -1.80 3.43 23.71
C LEU A 36 -3.21 3.72 24.24
N ALA A 37 -3.37 4.89 24.85
CA ALA A 37 -4.70 5.42 25.09
C ALA A 37 -5.36 5.76 23.74
N PRO A 38 -6.63 5.40 23.53
CA PRO A 38 -7.30 5.71 22.27
C PRO A 38 -7.39 7.21 22.03
N VAL A 39 -6.98 7.66 20.84
CA VAL A 39 -6.93 9.09 20.51
C VAL A 39 -8.30 9.62 20.06
N ALA A 40 -9.16 8.74 19.53
CA ALA A 40 -10.50 9.10 19.01
C ALA A 40 -11.65 8.60 19.93
N PRO A 41 -12.83 9.24 19.89
CA PRO A 41 -14.05 8.73 20.51
C PRO A 41 -14.47 7.36 19.97
N ARG A 42 -15.20 6.57 20.76
CA ARG A 42 -15.76 5.28 20.30
C ARG A 42 -16.65 5.50 19.06
N GLY A 43 -16.56 4.60 18.08
CA GLY A 43 -17.31 4.68 16.81
C GLY A 43 -16.53 5.35 15.66
N LEU A 44 -15.52 6.17 15.97
CA LEU A 44 -14.60 6.75 14.98
C LEU A 44 -13.20 6.11 15.03
N ARG A 45 -13.03 5.08 15.87
CA ARG A 45 -11.75 4.40 16.04
C ARG A 45 -11.55 3.40 14.91
N LEU A 46 -10.33 3.37 14.38
CA LEU A 46 -9.86 2.40 13.40
C LEU A 46 -8.64 1.63 13.97
N PRO A 47 -8.80 0.89 15.08
CA PRO A 47 -7.68 0.22 15.75
C PRO A 47 -6.97 -0.81 14.86
N ILE A 48 -7.68 -1.44 13.92
CA ILE A 48 -7.09 -2.43 13.02
C ILE A 48 -6.19 -1.70 12.01
N ASP A 49 -6.65 -0.60 11.42
CA ASP A 49 -5.82 0.25 10.55
C ASP A 49 -4.57 0.77 11.28
N VAL A 50 -4.72 1.27 12.51
CA VAL A 50 -3.60 1.78 13.32
C VAL A 50 -2.56 0.69 13.52
N PHE A 51 -2.97 -0.50 13.96
CA PHE A 51 -2.06 -1.60 14.20
C PHE A 51 -1.36 -2.06 12.91
N LEU A 52 -2.11 -2.32 11.84
CA LEU A 52 -1.56 -2.82 10.58
C LEU A 52 -0.60 -1.81 9.92
N ARG A 53 -0.84 -0.49 10.06
CA ARG A 53 0.13 0.53 9.60
C ARG A 53 1.45 0.44 10.35
N SER A 54 1.41 0.33 11.68
CA SER A 54 2.63 0.16 12.50
C SER A 54 3.36 -1.14 12.17
N LEU A 55 2.60 -2.23 11.94
CA LEU A 55 3.15 -3.52 11.53
C LEU A 55 3.85 -3.44 10.18
N ALA A 56 3.25 -2.76 9.20
CA ALA A 56 3.85 -2.54 7.90
C ALA A 56 5.15 -1.74 8.01
N GLN A 57 5.18 -0.69 8.83
CA GLN A 57 6.38 0.12 9.03
C GLN A 57 7.51 -0.67 9.69
N ASP A 58 7.19 -1.46 10.71
CA ASP A 58 8.18 -2.22 11.49
C ASP A 58 8.70 -3.47 10.75
N GLN A 59 7.79 -4.28 10.22
CA GLN A 59 8.11 -5.59 9.63
C GLN A 59 8.27 -5.56 8.11
N ARG A 60 7.87 -4.46 7.45
CA ARG A 60 7.99 -4.24 6.00
C ARG A 60 7.47 -5.44 5.20
N GLU A 61 8.29 -6.03 4.33
CA GLU A 61 7.92 -7.16 3.46
C GLU A 61 7.64 -8.47 4.19
N ARG A 62 7.88 -8.51 5.52
CA ARG A 62 7.55 -9.64 6.40
C ARG A 62 6.19 -9.46 7.07
N SER A 63 5.53 -8.32 6.89
CA SER A 63 4.19 -8.10 7.40
C SER A 63 3.15 -8.92 6.62
N ILE A 64 2.25 -9.56 7.35
CA ILE A 64 1.12 -10.32 6.79
C ILE A 64 -0.14 -9.77 7.46
N GLY A 65 -1.06 -9.24 6.66
CA GLY A 65 -2.36 -8.75 7.10
C GLY A 65 -3.44 -9.76 6.75
N VAL A 66 -4.28 -10.12 7.72
CA VAL A 66 -5.42 -11.00 7.50
C VAL A 66 -6.68 -10.31 7.97
N ILE A 67 -7.65 -10.09 7.07
CA ILE A 67 -8.97 -9.56 7.40
C ILE A 67 -9.99 -10.68 7.30
N LEU A 68 -10.67 -10.92 8.42
CA LEU A 68 -11.75 -11.90 8.55
C LEU A 68 -13.10 -11.16 8.65
N SER A 69 -14.17 -11.92 8.89
CA SER A 69 -15.52 -11.43 9.13
C SER A 69 -15.55 -10.23 10.10
N GLY A 70 -16.13 -9.11 9.66
CA GLY A 70 -16.21 -7.87 10.41
C GLY A 70 -17.07 -6.82 9.69
N MET A 71 -17.54 -5.82 10.43
CA MET A 71 -18.35 -4.73 9.90
C MET A 71 -17.50 -3.50 9.59
N GLY A 72 -17.91 -2.68 8.61
CA GLY A 72 -17.22 -1.44 8.26
C GLY A 72 -15.99 -1.66 7.38
N ALA A 73 -15.03 -0.75 7.47
CA ALA A 73 -13.82 -0.72 6.62
C ALA A 73 -12.50 -0.63 7.41
N ASP A 74 -12.55 -0.83 8.74
CA ASP A 74 -11.38 -0.76 9.61
C ASP A 74 -10.43 -1.93 9.31
N GLY A 75 -9.27 -1.64 8.74
CA GLY A 75 -8.32 -2.62 8.23
C GLY A 75 -7.96 -2.38 6.77
N THR A 76 -8.82 -1.74 5.97
CA THR A 76 -8.56 -1.47 4.55
C THR A 76 -7.35 -0.55 4.36
N LEU A 77 -7.21 0.52 5.16
CA LEU A 77 -6.05 1.42 5.06
C LEU A 77 -4.79 0.78 5.65
N GLY A 78 -4.94 -0.11 6.63
CA GLY A 78 -3.88 -0.92 7.21
C GLY A 78 -3.30 -1.94 6.25
N LEU A 79 -4.15 -2.73 5.59
CA LEU A 79 -3.77 -3.68 4.55
C LEU A 79 -3.09 -2.99 3.37
N ARG A 80 -3.59 -1.81 3.03
CA ARG A 80 -3.01 -0.91 2.04
C ARG A 80 -1.57 -0.53 2.41
N ALA A 81 -1.30 -0.18 3.67
CA ALA A 81 0.07 0.06 4.14
C ALA A 81 0.96 -1.21 4.11
N ILE A 82 0.40 -2.39 4.41
CA ILE A 82 1.11 -3.68 4.27
C ILE A 82 1.53 -3.93 2.81
N ARG A 83 0.60 -3.75 1.86
CA ARG A 83 0.87 -3.86 0.41
C ARG A 83 1.97 -2.90 -0.04
N GLU A 84 1.96 -1.65 0.42
CA GLU A 84 3.01 -0.67 0.11
C GLU A 84 4.41 -1.13 0.52
N LYS A 85 4.50 -1.92 1.58
CA LYS A 85 5.77 -2.49 2.06
C LYS A 85 6.04 -3.89 1.50
N ALA A 86 5.30 -4.30 0.46
CA ALA A 86 5.37 -5.62 -0.16
C ALA A 86 5.09 -6.79 0.79
N GLY A 87 4.31 -6.53 1.86
CA GLY A 87 3.73 -7.57 2.69
C GLY A 87 2.57 -8.28 2.00
N VAL A 88 2.02 -9.30 2.66
CA VAL A 88 0.98 -10.18 2.10
C VAL A 88 -0.37 -9.87 2.73
N VAL A 89 -1.42 -9.82 1.94
CA VAL A 89 -2.79 -9.54 2.38
C VAL A 89 -3.71 -10.71 2.06
N LEU A 90 -4.33 -11.25 3.10
CA LEU A 90 -5.32 -12.30 3.02
C LEU A 90 -6.66 -11.77 3.48
N VAL A 91 -7.72 -12.15 2.79
CA VAL A 91 -9.08 -11.73 3.11
C VAL A 91 -10.00 -12.94 3.10
N GLN A 92 -10.83 -13.07 4.13
CA GLN A 92 -11.86 -14.11 4.15
C GLN A 92 -12.85 -13.91 2.99
N GLU A 93 -13.20 -15.00 2.30
CA GLU A 93 -14.22 -14.99 1.25
C GLU A 93 -15.54 -14.41 1.80
N PRO A 94 -16.07 -13.31 1.22
CA PRO A 94 -17.26 -12.62 1.73
C PRO A 94 -18.47 -13.52 1.96
N THR A 95 -18.68 -14.51 1.10
CA THR A 95 -19.83 -15.45 1.19
C THR A 95 -19.74 -16.39 2.39
N THR A 96 -18.55 -16.59 2.95
CA THR A 96 -18.32 -17.41 4.16
C THR A 96 -18.26 -16.58 5.43
N ALA A 97 -18.24 -15.25 5.33
CA ALA A 97 -18.15 -14.34 6.45
C ALA A 97 -19.53 -14.10 7.07
N LYS A 98 -19.61 -14.10 8.41
CA LYS A 98 -20.83 -13.70 9.12
C LYS A 98 -21.18 -12.23 8.90
N PHE A 99 -20.14 -11.39 8.81
CA PHE A 99 -20.22 -9.98 8.43
C PHE A 99 -19.19 -9.72 7.35
N ASP A 100 -19.65 -9.35 6.16
CA ASP A 100 -18.83 -9.27 4.96
C ASP A 100 -18.33 -7.85 4.63
N GLY A 101 -18.71 -6.84 5.42
CA GLY A 101 -18.35 -5.44 5.19
C GLY A 101 -16.84 -5.20 5.10
N MET A 102 -16.08 -5.69 6.09
CA MET A 102 -14.62 -5.56 6.09
C MET A 102 -13.96 -6.35 4.95
N PRO A 103 -14.29 -7.63 4.75
CA PRO A 103 -13.82 -8.38 3.58
C PRO A 103 -14.07 -7.70 2.24
N ARG A 104 -15.29 -7.24 1.97
CA ARG A 104 -15.63 -6.54 0.73
C ARG A 104 -14.83 -5.26 0.57
N SER A 105 -14.72 -4.45 1.63
CA SER A 105 -13.94 -3.21 1.58
C SER A 105 -12.48 -3.45 1.17
N ALA A 106 -11.85 -4.51 1.67
CA ALA A 106 -10.48 -4.86 1.30
C ALA A 106 -10.36 -5.38 -0.14
N ILE A 107 -11.34 -6.17 -0.61
CA ILE A 107 -11.37 -6.73 -1.97
C ILE A 107 -11.66 -5.64 -3.01
N ASP A 108 -12.67 -4.81 -2.78
CA ASP A 108 -13.07 -3.71 -3.68
C ASP A 108 -11.96 -2.66 -3.79
N ALA A 109 -11.16 -2.49 -2.73
CA ALA A 109 -9.96 -1.66 -2.75
C ALA A 109 -8.79 -2.27 -3.53
N GLY A 110 -8.92 -3.50 -4.06
CA GLY A 110 -7.90 -4.21 -4.83
C GLY A 110 -6.73 -4.73 -3.98
N LEU A 111 -6.92 -4.85 -2.66
CA LEU A 111 -5.82 -5.11 -1.73
C LEU A 111 -5.57 -6.60 -1.48
N ALA A 112 -6.52 -7.49 -1.74
CA ALA A 112 -6.37 -8.91 -1.42
C ALA A 112 -5.38 -9.64 -2.36
N ASP A 113 -4.36 -10.29 -1.78
CA ASP A 113 -3.51 -11.26 -2.50
C ASP A 113 -4.20 -12.63 -2.56
N ILE A 114 -4.81 -13.05 -1.45
CA ILE A 114 -5.52 -14.32 -1.33
C ILE A 114 -6.91 -14.05 -0.77
N VAL A 115 -7.93 -14.57 -1.46
CA VAL A 115 -9.32 -14.63 -0.98
C VAL A 115 -9.72 -16.10 -0.88
N ALA A 116 -10.17 -16.53 0.31
CA ALA A 116 -10.60 -17.90 0.56
C ALA A 116 -11.43 -18.03 1.85
N PRO A 117 -12.15 -19.13 2.07
CA PRO A 117 -12.75 -19.46 3.37
C PRO A 117 -11.73 -19.39 4.50
N ALA A 118 -12.15 -19.00 5.71
CA ALA A 118 -11.23 -18.74 6.83
C ALA A 118 -10.37 -19.95 7.22
N GLU A 119 -10.94 -21.15 7.07
CA GLU A 119 -10.31 -22.45 7.27
C GLU A 119 -9.24 -22.79 6.23
N GLU A 120 -9.33 -22.25 5.01
CA GLU A 120 -8.36 -22.46 3.94
C GLU A 120 -7.22 -21.43 3.96
N LEU A 121 -7.44 -20.26 4.58
CA LEU A 121 -6.44 -19.18 4.61
C LEU A 121 -5.07 -19.62 5.17
N PRO A 122 -4.97 -20.42 6.26
CA PRO A 122 -3.69 -20.88 6.76
C PRO A 122 -2.91 -21.73 5.74
N GLU A 123 -3.60 -22.67 5.07
CA GLU A 123 -2.98 -23.54 4.07
C GLU A 123 -2.48 -22.71 2.88
N LYS A 124 -3.31 -21.80 2.36
CA LYS A 124 -2.94 -20.92 1.25
C LYS A 124 -1.80 -19.98 1.63
N LEU A 125 -1.78 -19.48 2.86
CA LEU A 125 -0.66 -18.67 3.36
C LEU A 125 0.63 -19.49 3.39
N ILE A 126 0.61 -20.70 3.94
CA ILE A 126 1.79 -21.57 3.99
C ILE A 126 2.28 -21.89 2.59
N ALA A 127 1.39 -22.26 1.67
CA ALA A 127 1.73 -22.53 0.27
C ALA A 127 2.32 -21.28 -0.40
N PHE A 128 1.73 -20.11 -0.18
CA PHE A 128 2.25 -18.84 -0.69
C PHE A 128 3.64 -18.56 -0.12
N LEU A 129 3.85 -18.69 1.19
CA LEU A 129 5.14 -18.46 1.82
C LEU A 129 6.19 -19.49 1.38
N GLN A 130 5.83 -20.74 1.09
CA GLN A 130 6.74 -21.75 0.59
C GLN A 130 7.21 -21.47 -0.85
N ARG A 131 6.34 -20.89 -1.68
CA ARG A 131 6.69 -20.48 -3.05
C ARG A 131 7.44 -19.15 -3.08
N ALA A 132 6.99 -18.19 -2.29
CA ALA A 132 7.62 -16.88 -2.11
C ALA A 132 8.90 -16.91 -1.27
N SER A 133 9.15 -17.99 -0.52
CA SER A 133 10.41 -18.24 0.14
C SER A 133 11.32 -18.97 -0.83
N PRO A 134 12.37 -18.31 -1.37
CA PRO A 134 13.60 -19.04 -1.54
C PRO A 134 14.01 -19.41 -0.11
N ARG A 135 13.65 -20.62 0.34
CA ARG A 135 14.29 -21.31 1.47
C ARG A 135 15.74 -20.93 1.40
N ALA A 136 16.25 -20.03 2.27
CA ALA A 136 17.53 -19.35 2.07
C ALA A 136 18.52 -20.33 1.45
N PRO A 137 18.70 -20.31 0.12
CA PRO A 137 19.49 -21.33 -0.50
C PRO A 137 20.90 -20.97 -0.08
N SER A 138 21.76 -21.96 0.12
CA SER A 138 23.18 -21.70 -0.07
C SER A 138 23.31 -20.86 -1.36
N LYS A 139 23.94 -19.68 -1.25
CA LYS A 139 23.95 -18.56 -2.22
C LYS A 139 24.36 -18.90 -3.68
N LYS A 140 24.44 -20.17 -4.08
CA LYS A 140 25.16 -20.61 -5.27
C LYS A 140 24.36 -21.40 -6.31
N ALA A 141 23.09 -21.79 -6.10
CA ALA A 141 22.41 -22.68 -7.06
C ALA A 141 20.99 -22.29 -7.53
N ILE A 142 20.37 -21.23 -6.99
CA ILE A 142 19.03 -20.75 -7.43
C ILE A 142 19.11 -19.41 -8.20
N SER A 143 20.30 -18.87 -8.46
CA SER A 143 20.51 -17.45 -8.79
C SER A 143 20.67 -17.08 -10.28
N THR A 144 20.21 -17.89 -11.23
CA THR A 144 20.32 -17.51 -12.67
C THR A 144 19.02 -17.71 -13.41
N ASN A 145 18.39 -18.88 -13.28
CA ASN A 145 17.14 -19.16 -14.00
C ASN A 145 15.98 -18.23 -13.56
N MET A 146 15.85 -17.95 -12.25
CA MET A 146 14.81 -17.04 -11.75
C MET A 146 15.09 -15.58 -12.15
N GLN A 147 16.34 -15.15 -12.11
CA GLN A 147 16.74 -13.82 -12.59
C GLN A 147 16.44 -13.66 -14.08
N ASN A 148 16.73 -14.69 -14.88
CA ASN A 148 16.47 -14.68 -16.32
C ASN A 148 14.97 -14.57 -16.61
N VAL A 149 14.16 -15.42 -15.96
CA VAL A 149 12.70 -15.42 -16.16
C VAL A 149 12.05 -14.10 -15.73
N LEU A 150 12.50 -13.49 -14.62
CA LEU A 150 12.05 -12.13 -14.24
C LEU A 150 12.51 -11.08 -15.26
N GLY A 151 13.71 -11.23 -15.81
CA GLY A 151 14.22 -10.41 -16.90
C GLY A 151 13.35 -10.51 -18.15
N ASP A 152 12.97 -11.71 -18.56
CA ASP A 152 12.11 -11.96 -19.71
C ASP A 152 10.75 -11.26 -19.54
N VAL A 153 10.14 -11.36 -18.36
CA VAL A 153 8.90 -10.64 -18.03
C VAL A 153 9.09 -9.13 -18.13
N CYS A 154 10.19 -8.58 -17.60
CA CYS A 154 10.49 -7.14 -17.72
C CYS A 154 10.66 -6.71 -19.18
N VAL A 155 11.29 -7.54 -20.02
CA VAL A 155 11.43 -7.28 -21.46
C VAL A 155 10.07 -7.29 -22.14
N LEU A 156 9.20 -8.28 -21.86
CA LEU A 156 7.85 -8.34 -22.41
C LEU A 156 7.00 -7.13 -22.00
N LEU A 157 7.02 -6.76 -20.72
CA LEU A 157 6.32 -5.57 -20.22
C LEU A 157 6.85 -4.29 -20.87
N ARG A 158 8.16 -4.15 -21.04
CA ARG A 158 8.76 -2.98 -21.70
C ARG A 158 8.41 -2.92 -23.18
N ALA A 159 8.42 -4.05 -23.88
CA ALA A 159 8.05 -4.11 -25.29
C ALA A 159 6.57 -3.77 -25.51
N HIS A 160 5.69 -4.22 -24.60
CA HIS A 160 4.25 -4.01 -24.71
C HIS A 160 3.80 -2.62 -24.23
N THR A 161 4.38 -2.12 -23.14
CA THR A 161 3.91 -0.89 -22.45
C THR A 161 4.86 0.29 -22.56
N GLY A 162 6.11 0.08 -22.95
CA GLY A 162 7.18 1.10 -22.92
C GLY A 162 7.84 1.31 -21.55
N HIS A 163 7.37 0.68 -20.49
CA HIS A 163 7.86 0.89 -19.12
C HIS A 163 8.86 -0.17 -18.68
N ASP A 164 9.97 0.27 -18.07
CA ASP A 164 11.04 -0.60 -17.61
C ASP A 164 10.91 -0.91 -16.11
N PHE A 165 10.70 -2.18 -15.77
CA PHE A 165 10.63 -2.68 -14.40
C PHE A 165 11.90 -3.42 -13.95
N SER A 166 13.00 -3.38 -14.71
CA SER A 166 14.26 -4.07 -14.39
C SER A 166 14.88 -3.64 -13.05
N LEU A 167 14.63 -2.39 -12.63
CA LEU A 167 15.07 -1.84 -11.34
C LEU A 167 14.05 -2.05 -10.21
N TYR A 168 12.88 -2.62 -10.51
CA TYR A 168 11.87 -2.91 -9.52
C TYR A 168 12.34 -4.05 -8.59
N LYS A 169 11.97 -3.99 -7.31
CA LYS A 169 12.41 -5.01 -6.34
C LYS A 169 11.96 -6.41 -6.79
N SER A 170 12.92 -7.30 -7.05
CA SER A 170 12.65 -8.62 -7.65
C SER A 170 11.65 -9.46 -6.84
N ASN A 171 11.69 -9.39 -5.50
CA ASN A 171 10.71 -10.10 -4.66
C ASN A 171 9.29 -9.55 -4.81
N THR A 172 9.13 -8.24 -4.98
CA THR A 172 7.81 -7.62 -5.20
C THR A 172 7.27 -8.02 -6.57
N LEU A 173 8.11 -7.95 -7.60
CA LEU A 173 7.75 -8.41 -8.95
C LEU A 173 7.35 -9.89 -8.93
N TYR A 174 8.17 -10.75 -8.35
CA TYR A 174 7.89 -12.18 -8.25
C TYR A 174 6.53 -12.48 -7.61
N ARG A 175 6.22 -11.86 -6.47
CA ARG A 175 4.92 -12.05 -5.77
C ARG A 175 3.73 -11.60 -6.61
N ARG A 176 3.86 -10.49 -7.33
CA ARG A 176 2.83 -10.00 -8.25
C ARG A 176 2.60 -10.98 -9.40
N LEU A 177 3.68 -11.56 -9.95
CA LEU A 177 3.60 -12.60 -10.97
C LEU A 177 2.94 -13.87 -10.43
N GLU A 178 3.32 -14.36 -9.25
CA GLU A 178 2.70 -15.53 -8.62
C GLU A 178 1.19 -15.36 -8.42
N ARG A 179 0.74 -14.14 -8.07
CA ARG A 179 -0.70 -13.85 -7.94
C ARG A 179 -1.41 -13.99 -9.29
N ARG A 180 -0.86 -13.40 -10.35
CA ARG A 180 -1.41 -13.52 -11.70
C ARG A 180 -1.40 -14.96 -12.22
N MET A 181 -0.31 -15.69 -11.98
CA MET A 181 -0.22 -17.13 -12.23
C MET A 181 -1.31 -17.92 -11.51
N GLY A 182 -1.61 -17.57 -10.25
CA GLY A 182 -2.67 -18.17 -9.46
C GLY A 182 -4.06 -18.00 -10.08
N ILE A 183 -4.36 -16.84 -10.65
CA ILE A 183 -5.63 -16.56 -11.36
C ILE A 183 -5.81 -17.54 -12.54
N HIS A 184 -4.71 -17.81 -13.26
CA HIS A 184 -4.70 -18.70 -14.42
C HIS A 184 -4.39 -20.16 -14.08
N LYS A 185 -4.21 -20.49 -12.80
CA LYS A 185 -3.80 -21.83 -12.31
C LYS A 185 -2.50 -22.34 -12.94
N ILE A 186 -1.59 -21.42 -13.30
CA ILE A 186 -0.30 -21.75 -13.90
C ILE A 186 0.71 -22.06 -12.78
N GLY A 187 1.29 -23.26 -12.80
CA GLY A 187 2.16 -23.75 -11.72
C GLY A 187 3.65 -23.42 -11.88
N LYS A 188 4.11 -23.09 -13.10
CA LYS A 188 5.52 -22.79 -13.40
C LYS A 188 5.67 -21.41 -14.04
N MET A 189 6.64 -20.65 -13.58
CA MET A 189 6.87 -19.29 -14.09
C MET A 189 7.26 -19.26 -15.58
N THR A 190 7.97 -20.28 -16.06
CA THR A 190 8.30 -20.41 -17.50
C THR A 190 7.07 -20.56 -18.38
N ASP A 191 6.04 -21.26 -17.88
CA ASP A 191 4.78 -21.43 -18.60
C ASP A 191 3.98 -20.12 -18.57
N TYR A 192 4.13 -19.34 -17.50
CA TYR A 192 3.54 -18.00 -17.41
C TYR A 192 4.20 -17.00 -18.35
N VAL A 193 5.53 -17.05 -18.55
CA VAL A 193 6.20 -16.22 -19.58
C VAL A 193 5.63 -16.51 -20.96
N ARG A 194 5.48 -17.78 -21.33
CA ARG A 194 4.84 -18.16 -22.61
C ARG A 194 3.40 -17.68 -22.70
N TYR A 195 2.65 -17.78 -21.61
CA TYR A 195 1.29 -17.27 -21.54
C TYR A 195 1.24 -15.75 -21.78
N LEU A 196 2.20 -14.99 -21.26
CA LEU A 196 2.31 -13.54 -21.51
C LEU A 196 2.65 -13.23 -22.98
N GLU A 197 3.52 -14.03 -23.61
CA GLU A 197 3.87 -13.87 -25.04
C GLU A 197 2.66 -14.03 -25.95
N GLU A 198 1.73 -14.93 -25.60
CA GLU A 198 0.54 -15.25 -26.38
C GLU A 198 -0.70 -14.41 -25.98
N ASN A 199 -0.62 -13.64 -24.89
CA ASN A 199 -1.77 -12.93 -24.33
C ASN A 199 -1.43 -11.48 -23.93
N SER A 200 -1.63 -10.56 -24.87
CA SER A 200 -1.44 -9.11 -24.64
C SER A 200 -2.36 -8.53 -23.58
N GLN A 201 -3.57 -9.06 -23.42
CA GLN A 201 -4.49 -8.61 -22.37
C GLN A 201 -3.94 -8.96 -20.98
N GLU A 202 -3.26 -10.11 -20.83
CA GLU A 202 -2.60 -10.44 -19.57
C GLU A 202 -1.44 -9.51 -19.26
N LEU A 203 -0.68 -9.07 -20.27
CA LEU A 203 0.37 -8.07 -20.11
C LEU A 203 -0.21 -6.73 -19.61
N ASP A 204 -1.36 -6.29 -20.12
CA ASP A 204 -2.05 -5.08 -19.63
C ASP A 204 -2.46 -5.22 -18.16
N LEU A 205 -3.02 -6.38 -17.80
CA LEU A 205 -3.47 -6.64 -16.44
C LEU A 205 -2.30 -6.78 -15.45
N LEU A 206 -1.21 -7.42 -15.89
CA LEU A 206 0.04 -7.50 -15.13
C LEU A 206 0.65 -6.11 -14.97
N PHE A 207 0.66 -5.28 -16.01
CA PHE A 207 1.12 -3.90 -15.91
C PHE A 207 0.33 -3.12 -14.86
N LYS A 208 -1.01 -3.18 -14.89
CA LYS A 208 -1.87 -2.57 -13.85
C LYS A 208 -1.56 -3.10 -12.45
N GLU A 209 -1.25 -4.40 -12.32
CA GLU A 209 -0.81 -5.00 -11.05
C GLU A 209 0.53 -4.43 -10.56
N MET A 210 1.42 -4.02 -11.45
CA MET A 210 2.69 -3.38 -11.10
C MET A 210 2.51 -1.93 -10.66
N LEU A 211 1.48 -1.25 -11.17
CA LEU A 211 1.22 0.16 -10.93
C LEU A 211 0.56 0.48 -9.59
N ILE A 212 0.34 -0.49 -8.68
CA ILE A 212 -0.40 -0.25 -7.41
C ILE A 212 0.13 1.00 -6.68
N GLY A 213 -0.57 2.10 -6.93
CA GLY A 213 -0.34 3.43 -6.41
C GLY A 213 -1.25 3.58 -5.22
N VAL A 214 -0.74 3.20 -4.06
CA VAL A 214 -1.41 3.55 -2.84
C VAL A 214 -1.06 4.99 -2.49
N THR A 215 -2.10 5.82 -2.36
CA THR A 215 -1.97 7.19 -1.87
C THR A 215 -3.09 7.52 -0.88
N ASN A 216 -2.86 8.53 -0.04
CA ASN A 216 -3.82 9.10 0.90
C ASN A 216 -3.48 10.58 1.17
N PHE A 217 -4.46 11.34 1.65
CA PHE A 217 -4.24 12.75 1.98
C PHE A 217 -3.21 12.89 3.10
N PHE A 218 -2.34 13.90 2.96
CA PHE A 218 -1.29 14.23 3.91
C PHE A 218 -0.44 13.02 4.32
N ARG A 219 -0.09 12.17 3.35
CA ARG A 219 0.82 11.04 3.55
C ARG A 219 2.14 11.54 4.12
N ASP A 220 2.56 10.97 5.25
CA ASP A 220 3.71 11.46 6.05
C ASP A 220 3.47 12.85 6.69
N PRO A 221 2.68 12.91 7.79
CA PRO A 221 2.27 14.18 8.39
C PRO A 221 3.42 15.10 8.80
N ASP A 222 4.57 14.53 9.21
CA ASP A 222 5.74 15.30 9.66
C ASP A 222 6.34 16.08 8.49
N ALA A 223 6.41 15.47 7.30
CA ALA A 223 6.87 16.15 6.08
C ALA A 223 5.96 17.31 5.68
N TRP A 224 4.63 17.12 5.77
CA TRP A 224 3.66 18.19 5.50
C TRP A 224 3.73 19.31 6.52
N GLN A 225 3.94 18.99 7.80
CA GLN A 225 4.11 19.98 8.84
C GLN A 225 5.36 20.84 8.59
N GLN A 226 6.48 20.21 8.25
CA GLN A 226 7.70 20.92 7.90
C GLN A 226 7.52 21.81 6.67
N LEU A 227 6.86 21.30 5.62
CA LEU A 227 6.54 22.08 4.42
C LEU A 227 5.69 23.31 4.75
N ARG A 228 4.64 23.14 5.56
CA ARG A 228 3.71 24.20 5.94
C ARG A 228 4.34 25.26 6.84
N ASP A 229 5.10 24.84 7.84
CA ASP A 229 5.53 25.72 8.93
C ASP A 229 6.91 26.34 8.69
N GLN A 230 7.71 25.80 7.77
CA GLN A 230 9.07 26.28 7.48
C GLN A 230 9.26 26.60 6.00
N ALA A 231 9.21 25.60 5.13
CA ALA A 231 9.66 25.75 3.74
C ALA A 231 8.76 26.68 2.92
N LEU A 232 7.44 26.56 3.01
CA LEU A 232 6.51 27.46 2.31
C LEU A 232 6.61 28.91 2.79
N PRO A 233 6.60 29.21 4.11
CA PRO A 233 6.84 30.57 4.61
C PRO A 233 8.15 31.19 4.08
N GLU A 234 9.26 30.45 4.10
CA GLU A 234 10.54 30.92 3.58
C GLU A 234 10.48 31.21 2.07
N LEU A 235 9.91 30.31 1.29
CA LEU A 235 9.73 30.48 -0.17
C LEU A 235 8.81 31.65 -0.53
N LEU A 236 7.78 31.90 0.28
CA LEU A 236 6.87 33.02 0.10
C LEU A 236 7.54 34.36 0.46
N ALA A 237 8.40 34.38 1.49
CA ALA A 237 9.11 35.58 1.94
C ALA A 237 10.25 35.98 1.00
N SER A 238 10.94 35.01 0.39
CA SER A 238 12.10 35.26 -0.47
C SER A 238 11.76 35.65 -1.91
N ARG A 239 10.47 35.77 -2.26
CA ARG A 239 10.03 35.94 -3.65
C ARG A 239 9.83 37.40 -4.06
N SER A 240 10.38 37.72 -5.23
CA SER A 240 10.15 38.97 -5.96
C SER A 240 8.80 38.96 -6.68
N SER A 241 8.26 40.16 -6.90
CA SER A 241 6.93 40.42 -7.46
C SER A 241 6.61 39.64 -8.74
N GLY A 242 5.41 39.07 -8.81
CA GLY A 242 4.76 38.62 -10.07
C GLY A 242 5.06 37.21 -10.60
N GLN A 243 5.88 36.38 -9.95
CA GLN A 243 6.13 35.00 -10.42
C GLN A 243 5.24 33.96 -9.74
N ALA A 244 4.52 33.15 -10.54
CA ALA A 244 3.78 32.00 -10.03
C ALA A 244 4.74 30.92 -9.49
N MET A 245 4.39 30.27 -8.38
CA MET A 245 5.07 29.08 -7.88
C MET A 245 4.67 27.88 -8.74
N ARG A 246 5.62 26.98 -8.97
CA ARG A 246 5.38 25.73 -9.68
C ARG A 246 5.80 24.58 -8.79
N ALA A 247 4.96 23.58 -8.68
CA ALA A 247 5.27 22.34 -7.99
C ALA A 247 4.99 21.15 -8.91
N TRP A 248 5.77 20.08 -8.74
CA TRP A 248 5.59 18.84 -9.48
C TRP A 248 5.45 17.68 -8.49
N VAL A 249 4.39 16.88 -8.68
CA VAL A 249 4.10 15.67 -7.92
C VAL A 249 4.24 14.47 -8.87
N PRO A 250 5.42 13.84 -8.92
CA PRO A 250 5.62 12.63 -9.72
C PRO A 250 5.05 11.40 -9.00
N GLY A 251 4.30 10.56 -9.71
CA GLY A 251 3.57 9.43 -9.12
C GLY A 251 2.35 9.88 -8.32
N CYS A 252 1.54 10.79 -8.89
CA CYS A 252 0.45 11.43 -8.15
C CYS A 252 -0.75 10.52 -7.84
N SER A 253 -0.81 9.33 -8.46
CA SER A 253 -1.88 8.35 -8.32
C SER A 253 -3.27 9.01 -8.43
N THR A 254 -4.18 8.75 -7.49
CA THR A 254 -5.54 9.31 -7.47
C THR A 254 -5.64 10.75 -6.96
N GLY A 255 -4.50 11.45 -6.87
CA GLY A 255 -4.40 12.90 -6.70
C GLY A 255 -4.34 13.41 -5.26
N GLU A 256 -4.45 12.55 -4.24
CA GLU A 256 -4.46 12.95 -2.83
C GLU A 256 -3.27 13.85 -2.46
N GLU A 257 -2.07 13.53 -2.94
CA GLU A 257 -0.86 14.30 -2.68
C GLU A 257 -0.88 15.67 -3.36
N VAL A 258 -1.34 15.74 -4.61
CA VAL A 258 -1.52 17.01 -5.36
C VAL A 258 -2.48 17.93 -4.60
N TYR A 259 -3.60 17.39 -4.13
CA TYR A 259 -4.57 18.17 -3.36
C TYR A 259 -4.07 18.54 -1.97
N SER A 260 -3.32 17.66 -1.30
CA SER A 260 -2.69 17.95 0.00
C SER A 260 -1.73 19.13 -0.13
N LEU A 261 -0.95 19.19 -1.21
CA LEU A 261 -0.07 20.31 -1.52
C LEU A 261 -0.83 21.61 -1.78
N ALA A 262 -1.92 21.56 -2.56
CA ALA A 262 -2.76 22.73 -2.81
C ALA A 262 -3.37 23.28 -1.50
N MET A 263 -3.87 22.40 -0.63
CA MET A 263 -4.41 22.78 0.68
C MET A 263 -3.33 23.39 1.58
N THR A 264 -2.18 22.73 1.69
CA THR A 264 -1.05 23.21 2.50
C THR A 264 -0.55 24.57 2.03
N PHE A 265 -0.47 24.79 0.71
CA PHE A 265 -0.10 26.08 0.15
C PHE A 265 -1.10 27.18 0.52
N LYS A 266 -2.40 26.89 0.42
CA LYS A 266 -3.45 27.84 0.81
C LYS A 266 -3.37 28.20 2.29
N GLU A 267 -3.18 27.21 3.17
CA GLU A 267 -2.99 27.44 4.60
C GLU A 267 -1.77 28.32 4.89
N ALA A 268 -0.65 28.09 4.20
CA ALA A 268 0.56 28.89 4.35
C ALA A 268 0.35 30.35 3.86
N MET A 269 -0.34 30.55 2.75
CA MET A 269 -0.71 31.87 2.23
C MET A 269 -1.58 32.65 3.22
N ASP A 270 -2.61 32.00 3.79
CA ASP A 270 -3.53 32.61 4.75
C ASP A 270 -2.82 33.02 6.05
N LYS A 271 -1.82 32.23 6.48
CA LYS A 271 -1.00 32.47 7.68
C LYS A 271 0.03 33.58 7.47
N CYS A 272 0.75 33.58 6.34
CA CYS A 272 1.85 34.51 6.10
C CYS A 272 1.38 35.87 5.57
N ARG A 273 0.20 35.91 4.92
CA ARG A 273 -0.36 37.12 4.28
C ARG A 273 0.70 37.93 3.51
N PRO A 274 1.42 37.32 2.56
CA PRO A 274 2.44 38.02 1.81
C PRO A 274 1.82 39.22 1.07
N ARG A 275 2.64 40.25 0.82
CA ARG A 275 2.18 41.52 0.20
C ARG A 275 1.56 41.32 -1.19
N GLU A 276 1.84 40.20 -1.85
CA GLU A 276 1.25 39.83 -3.13
C GLU A 276 0.56 38.46 -3.06
N ASN A 277 -0.55 38.34 -3.80
CA ASN A 277 -1.23 37.06 -4.01
C ASN A 277 -0.40 36.18 -4.96
N GLY A 278 0.40 35.28 -4.41
CA GLY A 278 1.12 34.26 -5.18
C GLY A 278 0.16 33.21 -5.74
N ALA A 279 0.26 32.92 -7.05
CA ALA A 279 -0.39 31.78 -7.67
C ALA A 279 0.49 30.52 -7.55
N LEU A 280 -0.09 29.36 -7.23
CA LEU A 280 0.58 28.06 -7.31
C LEU A 280 0.01 27.25 -8.48
N GLN A 281 0.89 26.77 -9.34
CA GLN A 281 0.59 25.80 -10.39
C GLN A 281 1.19 24.45 -9.98
N ILE A 282 0.36 23.41 -9.91
CA ILE A 282 0.80 22.05 -9.55
C ILE A 282 0.67 21.16 -10.78
N PHE A 283 1.76 20.49 -11.13
CA PHE A 283 1.80 19.45 -12.16
C PHE A 283 1.77 18.10 -11.46
N GLY A 284 0.73 17.29 -11.70
CA GLY A 284 0.68 15.89 -11.24
C GLY A 284 0.86 14.96 -12.42
N THR A 285 1.79 14.02 -12.33
CA THR A 285 2.07 13.04 -13.40
C THR A 285 2.07 11.63 -12.82
N ASP A 286 1.49 10.67 -13.53
CA ASP A 286 1.51 9.25 -13.18
C ASP A 286 1.56 8.38 -14.44
N LEU A 287 1.95 7.12 -14.29
CA LEU A 287 1.89 6.12 -15.36
C LEU A 287 0.49 5.46 -15.44
N ASP A 288 -0.27 5.50 -14.36
CA ASP A 288 -1.64 4.98 -14.29
C ASP A 288 -2.64 6.03 -14.80
N HIS A 289 -3.07 5.87 -16.05
CA HIS A 289 -4.11 6.72 -16.66
C HIS A 289 -5.43 6.67 -15.88
N ASP A 290 -5.85 5.50 -15.38
CA ASP A 290 -7.09 5.36 -14.61
C ASP A 290 -7.01 6.16 -13.30
N ALA A 291 -5.83 6.21 -12.68
CA ALA A 291 -5.58 7.01 -11.48
C ALA A 291 -5.60 8.52 -11.77
N ILE A 292 -4.99 8.96 -12.89
CA ILE A 292 -5.03 10.36 -13.33
C ILE A 292 -6.47 10.81 -13.60
N ASP A 293 -7.28 9.99 -14.26
CA ASP A 293 -8.67 10.34 -14.54
C ASP A 293 -9.49 10.46 -13.25
N LYS A 294 -9.29 9.53 -12.30
CA LYS A 294 -9.87 9.67 -10.94
C LYS A 294 -9.41 10.97 -10.26
N ALA A 295 -8.13 11.31 -10.35
CA ALA A 295 -7.59 12.55 -9.78
C ALA A 295 -8.28 13.79 -10.37
N ARG A 296 -8.47 13.84 -11.70
CA ARG A 296 -9.15 14.95 -12.38
C ARG A 296 -10.60 15.10 -11.95
N HIS A 297 -11.32 13.99 -11.85
CA HIS A 297 -12.75 13.98 -11.49
C HIS A 297 -13.03 14.23 -10.00
N ARG A 298 -12.00 14.17 -9.15
CA ARG A 298 -12.14 14.43 -7.70
C ARG A 298 -12.51 15.87 -7.36
N SER A 299 -12.49 16.77 -8.34
CA SER A 299 -12.95 18.15 -8.25
C SER A 299 -14.48 18.32 -8.04
N GLY A 300 -15.28 17.24 -7.98
CA GLY A 300 -16.74 17.32 -7.84
C GLY A 300 -17.40 16.59 -6.65
N SER A 301 -16.69 15.76 -5.87
CA SER A 301 -17.33 14.95 -4.83
C SER A 301 -17.28 15.62 -3.45
N ARG A 302 -18.05 16.69 -3.26
CA ARG A 302 -18.65 16.98 -1.95
C ARG A 302 -19.69 15.88 -1.70
N ARG A 303 -19.30 14.79 -1.05
CA ARG A 303 -20.26 13.96 -0.32
C ARG A 303 -20.09 14.29 1.15
N HIS A 304 -21.18 14.83 1.68
CA HIS A 304 -21.40 15.31 3.04
C HIS A 304 -20.98 14.31 4.11
#